data_AF-A0A371X5V3-F1
#
_entry.id   AF-A0A371X5V3-F1
#
_cell.length_a   1.000
_cell.length_b   1.000
_cell.length_c   1.000
_cell.angle_alpha   90.00
_cell.angle_beta   90.00
_cell.angle_gamma   90.00
#
_symmetry.space_group_name_H-M   'P 1'
#
loop_
_entity.id
_entity.type
_entity.pdbx_description
1 polymer ?
#
loop_
_entity_poly.entity_id
_entity_poly.type
_entity_poly.pdbx_seq_one_letter_code
_entity_poly.pdbx_strand_id
1 'polypeptide(L)'
;MNSNQITVDSGDEGIVALNYCAHAIEDLKRLLAGTQPVFVQSKRAIGAVIELLQHSVKFILPNCGELLDVDSFSQAHLDLLRLPYPVTAFEIPWKTDRPIDILGGIKQVTASRRIALCWEPDATPAALRDAGLNTILERFPQGGAFVLPVSWIDEHSIWTIGLGGSFVPYDNTFTPMDETTRANGISHRSYDALKEAGLVGKKVQKFDSEPFIIQPEQFESMFRHNIDEGFFSISSDSRDEALALLQACAVLNCENVETAEIAASAKLNKARLAKGKQPFFSYKVLALSPDRPGARHGDAGLANGTHASPRMHLRRGHIRRLEHKTIWVRAAVVGAASSGVAKKDYVVRPARPTN
;
A
#
# COMPACT_ATOMS: atom_id res chain seq x y z
N MET A 1 -18.47 -2.64 -47.14
CA MET A 1 -18.65 -1.84 -45.91
C MET A 1 -17.81 -2.50 -44.85
N ASN A 2 -16.58 -1.99 -44.67
CA ASN A 2 -15.48 -2.73 -44.06
C ASN A 2 -15.58 -2.70 -42.54
N SER A 3 -15.90 -3.87 -41.99
CA SER A 3 -15.52 -4.36 -40.69
C SER A 3 -13.99 -4.51 -40.61
N ASN A 4 -13.31 -3.64 -39.85
CA ASN A 4 -11.94 -3.88 -39.40
C ASN A 4 -11.96 -4.06 -37.88
N GLN A 5 -12.29 -5.27 -37.44
CA GLN A 5 -11.73 -5.84 -36.22
C GLN A 5 -10.31 -6.27 -36.57
N ILE A 6 -9.32 -5.54 -36.07
CA ILE A 6 -7.96 -6.04 -36.01
C ILE A 6 -7.83 -6.70 -34.65
N THR A 7 -7.97 -8.02 -34.64
CA THR A 7 -7.46 -8.88 -33.58
C THR A 7 -5.94 -8.86 -33.65
N VAL A 8 -5.32 -8.22 -32.66
CA VAL A 8 -3.92 -8.52 -32.30
C VAL A 8 -3.98 -9.26 -30.97
N ASP A 9 -3.92 -10.58 -31.09
CA ASP A 9 -3.59 -11.47 -29.98
C ASP A 9 -2.07 -11.37 -29.77
N SER A 10 -1.67 -10.63 -28.74
CA SER A 10 -0.32 -10.64 -28.20
C SER A 10 -0.44 -10.49 -26.69
N GLY A 11 -0.22 -11.58 -25.96
CA GLY A 11 -0.33 -11.68 -24.50
C GLY A 11 0.71 -10.87 -23.73
N ASP A 12 0.61 -9.55 -23.82
CA ASP A 12 1.33 -8.58 -22.99
C ASP A 12 0.28 -7.57 -22.49
N GLU A 13 -0.45 -7.94 -21.42
CA GLU A 13 -1.38 -7.03 -20.73
C GLU A 13 -0.55 -5.93 -20.05
N GLY A 14 -0.23 -4.87 -20.79
CA GLY A 14 0.50 -3.72 -20.27
C GLY A 14 -0.25 -3.05 -19.12
N ILE A 15 0.48 -2.59 -18.09
CA ILE A 15 -0.09 -1.90 -16.93
C ILE A 15 -0.85 -0.65 -17.38
N VAL A 16 -2.15 -0.56 -17.05
CA VAL A 16 -3.02 0.57 -17.41
C VAL A 16 -3.24 1.48 -16.20
N ALA A 17 -3.30 2.80 -16.44
CA ALA A 17 -3.65 3.78 -15.42
C ALA A 17 -5.04 3.53 -14.82
N LEU A 18 -5.11 3.40 -13.49
CA LEU A 18 -6.34 3.08 -12.75
C LEU A 18 -7.22 4.31 -12.50
N ASN A 19 -6.63 5.50 -12.33
CA ASN A 19 -7.33 6.77 -12.12
C ASN A 19 -8.14 6.86 -10.82
N TYR A 20 -7.85 6.01 -9.81
CA TYR A 20 -8.64 5.94 -8.58
C TYR A 20 -8.59 7.25 -7.79
N CYS A 21 -7.41 7.86 -7.59
CA CYS A 21 -7.29 9.13 -6.87
C CYS A 21 -8.14 10.24 -7.51
N ALA A 22 -8.18 10.32 -8.84
CA ALA A 22 -8.94 11.35 -9.54
C ALA A 22 -10.44 11.19 -9.30
N HIS A 23 -10.95 9.95 -9.30
CA HIS A 23 -12.34 9.65 -9.02
C HIS A 23 -12.67 9.80 -7.52
N ALA A 24 -11.78 9.36 -6.64
CA ALA A 24 -11.93 9.52 -5.21
C ALA A 24 -12.02 11.01 -4.81
N ILE A 25 -11.18 11.87 -5.37
CA ILE A 25 -11.25 13.32 -5.14
C ILE A 25 -12.63 13.89 -5.53
N GLU A 26 -13.23 13.43 -6.62
CA GLU A 26 -14.55 13.90 -7.05
C GLU A 26 -15.65 13.53 -6.05
N ASP A 27 -15.64 12.29 -5.56
CA ASP A 27 -16.62 11.83 -4.57
C ASP A 27 -16.36 12.41 -3.18
N LEU A 28 -15.11 12.56 -2.76
CA LEU A 28 -14.78 13.21 -1.48
C LEU A 28 -15.17 14.70 -1.48
N LYS A 29 -15.12 15.39 -2.63
CA LYS A 29 -15.67 16.75 -2.75
C LYS A 29 -17.19 16.76 -2.56
N ARG A 30 -17.91 15.73 -3.03
CA ARG A 30 -19.35 15.57 -2.78
C ARG A 30 -19.62 15.23 -1.32
N LEU A 31 -18.84 14.33 -0.74
CA LEU A 31 -18.90 13.99 0.69
C LEU A 31 -18.73 15.27 1.53
N LEU A 32 -17.68 16.05 1.28
CA LEU A 32 -17.43 17.33 1.96
C LEU A 32 -18.61 18.31 1.88
N ALA A 33 -19.23 18.41 0.70
CA ALA A 33 -20.40 19.27 0.50
C ALA A 33 -21.63 18.75 1.28
N GLY A 34 -21.79 17.43 1.37
CA GLY A 34 -22.88 16.76 2.08
C GLY A 34 -22.68 16.60 3.59
N THR A 35 -21.45 16.74 4.10
CA THR A 35 -21.17 16.64 5.54
C THR A 35 -21.87 17.75 6.31
N GLN A 36 -22.49 17.38 7.44
CA GLN A 36 -23.27 18.27 8.30
C GLN A 36 -22.48 19.53 8.67
N PRO A 37 -23.09 20.73 8.66
CA PRO A 37 -22.39 21.98 8.99
C PRO A 37 -21.74 21.99 10.38
N VAL A 38 -22.30 21.25 11.33
CA VAL A 38 -21.79 21.14 12.71
C VAL A 38 -20.51 20.31 12.82
N PHE A 39 -20.18 19.46 11.84
CA PHE A 39 -18.97 18.63 11.83
C PHE A 39 -17.78 19.39 11.23
N VAL A 40 -17.43 20.52 11.86
CA VAL A 40 -16.46 21.48 11.35
C VAL A 40 -15.07 20.88 11.17
N GLN A 41 -14.58 20.10 12.13
CA GLN A 41 -13.27 19.46 12.09
C GLN A 41 -13.23 18.34 11.04
N SER A 42 -14.24 17.46 11.01
CA SER A 42 -14.36 16.42 9.97
C SER A 42 -14.39 17.03 8.56
N LYS A 43 -15.10 18.15 8.35
CA LYS A 43 -15.09 18.85 7.05
C LYS A 43 -13.70 19.38 6.68
N ARG A 44 -13.00 20.01 7.62
CA ARG A 44 -11.63 20.47 7.40
C ARG A 44 -10.69 19.30 7.08
N ALA A 45 -10.85 18.19 7.78
CA ALA A 45 -10.05 16.98 7.57
C ALA A 45 -10.31 16.33 6.21
N ILE A 46 -11.57 16.20 5.77
CA ILE A 46 -11.91 15.73 4.42
C ILE A 46 -11.27 16.65 3.36
N GLY A 47 -11.32 17.97 3.56
CA GLY A 47 -10.63 18.95 2.71
C GLY A 47 -9.12 18.71 2.62
N ALA A 48 -8.47 18.46 3.76
CA ALA A 48 -7.04 18.15 3.83
C ALA A 48 -6.69 16.81 3.16
N VAL A 49 -7.55 15.80 3.26
CA VAL A 49 -7.37 14.52 2.55
C VAL A 49 -7.46 14.71 1.04
N ILE A 50 -8.38 15.55 0.55
CA ILE A 50 -8.46 15.91 -0.87
C ILE A 50 -7.16 16.56 -1.33
N GLU A 51 -6.61 17.49 -0.55
CA GLU A 51 -5.33 18.14 -0.84
C GLU A 51 -4.16 17.13 -0.91
N LEU A 52 -4.08 16.23 0.07
CA LEU A 52 -3.07 15.16 0.08
C LEU A 52 -3.19 14.25 -1.16
N LEU A 53 -4.42 13.85 -1.54
CA LEU A 53 -4.64 13.08 -2.77
C LEU A 53 -4.27 13.85 -4.03
N GLN A 54 -4.43 15.17 -4.05
CA GLN A 54 -4.03 16.00 -5.20
C GLN A 54 -2.51 16.10 -5.33
N HIS A 55 -1.79 16.23 -4.21
CA HIS A 55 -0.34 16.43 -4.18
C HIS A 55 0.49 15.15 -4.07
N SER A 56 -0.13 14.01 -3.76
CA SER A 56 0.63 12.76 -3.61
C SER A 56 1.34 12.33 -4.90
N VAL A 57 2.40 11.55 -4.80
CA VAL A 57 2.92 10.78 -5.93
C VAL A 57 2.17 9.45 -6.01
N LYS A 58 1.68 9.09 -7.20
CA LYS A 58 0.78 7.95 -7.36
C LYS A 58 1.53 6.74 -7.86
N PHE A 59 1.33 5.61 -7.19
CA PHE A 59 1.83 4.32 -7.59
C PHE A 59 0.66 3.39 -7.90
N ILE A 60 0.84 2.52 -8.89
CA ILE A 60 -0.07 1.39 -9.10
C ILE A 60 0.59 0.17 -8.50
N LEU A 61 -0.12 -0.49 -7.59
CA LEU A 61 0.28 -1.79 -7.06
C LEU A 61 -0.55 -2.90 -7.71
N PRO A 62 -0.07 -4.15 -7.69
CA PRO A 62 -0.87 -5.28 -8.13
C PRO A 62 -2.10 -5.47 -7.25
N ASN A 63 -2.98 -6.37 -7.71
CA ASN A 63 -4.15 -6.78 -6.95
C ASN A 63 -3.79 -7.17 -5.50
N CYS A 64 -4.58 -6.67 -4.55
CA CYS A 64 -4.42 -6.82 -3.10
C CYS A 64 -3.09 -6.30 -2.51
N GLY A 65 -2.34 -5.49 -3.26
CA GLY A 65 -1.06 -4.93 -2.80
C GLY A 65 0.00 -5.99 -2.52
N GLU A 66 -0.20 -7.20 -3.03
CA GLU A 66 0.68 -8.34 -2.78
C GLU A 66 1.95 -8.23 -3.62
N LEU A 67 3.02 -7.73 -3.02
CA LEU A 67 4.32 -7.65 -3.66
C LEU A 67 5.24 -8.78 -3.20
N LEU A 68 5.05 -9.26 -1.98
CA LEU A 68 5.93 -10.20 -1.30
C LEU A 68 5.11 -11.33 -0.68
N ASP A 69 5.76 -12.48 -0.48
CA ASP A 69 5.18 -13.55 0.32
C ASP A 69 5.10 -13.09 1.78
N VAL A 70 3.88 -12.95 2.31
CA VAL A 70 3.61 -12.42 3.66
C VAL A 70 4.25 -13.30 4.74
N ASP A 71 4.31 -14.63 4.52
CA ASP A 71 4.96 -15.56 5.45
C ASP A 71 6.50 -15.41 5.46
N SER A 72 7.06 -14.71 4.47
CA SER A 72 8.49 -14.38 4.38
C SER A 72 8.81 -12.99 4.94
N PHE A 73 7.80 -12.25 5.42
CA PHE A 73 8.01 -10.90 5.92
C PHE A 73 8.86 -10.93 7.18
N SER A 74 9.84 -10.03 7.29
CA SER A 74 10.91 -10.15 8.28
C SER A 74 11.39 -8.77 8.73
N GLN A 75 12.11 -8.69 9.86
CA GLN A 75 12.61 -7.41 10.41
C GLN A 75 13.28 -6.52 9.36
N ALA A 76 14.11 -7.07 8.47
CA ALA A 76 14.78 -6.27 7.44
C ALA A 76 13.81 -5.61 6.44
N HIS A 77 12.60 -6.14 6.25
CA HIS A 77 11.61 -5.49 5.40
C HIS A 77 10.99 -4.29 6.13
N LEU A 78 10.76 -4.43 7.44
CA LEU A 78 10.30 -3.34 8.29
C LEU A 78 11.35 -2.24 8.42
N ASP A 79 12.63 -2.61 8.53
CA ASP A 79 13.77 -1.66 8.56
C ASP A 79 13.88 -0.83 7.26
N LEU A 80 13.33 -1.34 6.15
CA LEU A 80 13.25 -0.65 4.85
C LEU A 80 11.99 0.20 4.69
N LEU A 81 11.11 0.28 5.70
CA LEU A 81 9.93 1.13 5.65
C LEU A 81 10.35 2.60 5.61
N ARG A 82 10.42 3.18 4.43
CA ARG A 82 10.55 4.63 4.21
C ARG A 82 9.72 5.00 3.01
N LEU A 83 8.94 6.07 3.12
CA LEU A 83 8.13 6.52 2.00
C LEU A 83 9.05 7.00 0.86
N PRO A 84 8.73 6.68 -0.41
CA PRO A 84 9.52 7.13 -1.55
C PRO A 84 9.37 8.64 -1.78
N TYR A 85 8.27 9.22 -1.32
CA TYR A 85 7.95 10.65 -1.37
C TYR A 85 7.14 11.06 -0.13
N PRO A 86 7.26 12.32 0.35
CA PRO A 86 6.60 12.77 1.58
C PRO A 86 5.08 12.57 1.60
N VAL A 87 4.44 12.59 0.43
CA VAL A 87 3.04 12.17 0.26
C VAL A 87 2.98 11.20 -0.91
N THR A 88 2.51 9.98 -0.66
CA THR A 88 2.43 8.88 -1.63
C THR A 88 1.04 8.26 -1.59
N ALA A 89 0.47 7.94 -2.76
CA ALA A 89 -0.78 7.18 -2.84
C ALA A 89 -0.54 5.90 -3.65
N PHE A 90 -0.88 4.75 -3.05
CA PHE A 90 -0.86 3.47 -3.72
C PHE A 90 -2.28 3.12 -4.17
N GLU A 91 -2.53 3.08 -5.47
CA GLU A 91 -3.80 2.62 -6.04
C GLU A 91 -3.74 1.10 -6.23
N ILE A 92 -4.71 0.40 -5.65
CA ILE A 92 -4.68 -1.05 -5.47
C ILE A 92 -6.03 -1.63 -5.94
N PRO A 93 -6.06 -2.44 -7.01
CA PRO A 93 -7.19 -3.30 -7.29
C PRO A 93 -7.37 -4.30 -6.14
N TRP A 94 -8.60 -4.59 -5.72
CA TRP A 94 -8.84 -5.47 -4.57
C TRP A 94 -9.90 -6.52 -4.87
N LYS A 95 -9.55 -7.42 -5.80
CA LYS A 95 -10.40 -8.55 -6.18
C LYS A 95 -10.03 -9.77 -5.35
N THR A 96 -11.00 -10.27 -4.59
CA THR A 96 -10.83 -11.46 -3.74
C THR A 96 -11.91 -12.48 -4.09
N ASP A 97 -11.51 -13.75 -4.28
CA ASP A 97 -12.45 -14.85 -4.54
C ASP A 97 -13.17 -15.33 -3.28
N ARG A 98 -12.74 -14.86 -2.11
CA ARG A 98 -13.29 -15.17 -0.79
C ARG A 98 -13.70 -13.88 -0.09
N PRO A 99 -14.92 -13.38 -0.32
CA PRO A 99 -15.42 -12.27 0.46
C PRO A 99 -15.51 -12.70 1.93
N ILE A 100 -15.18 -11.77 2.82
CA ILE A 100 -15.36 -11.94 4.27
C ILE A 100 -16.54 -11.04 4.61
N ASP A 101 -17.65 -11.63 5.06
CA ASP A 101 -18.85 -10.86 5.37
C ASP A 101 -18.79 -10.22 6.76
N ILE A 102 -18.12 -10.87 7.71
CA ILE A 102 -17.96 -10.43 9.09
C ILE A 102 -16.53 -10.72 9.54
N LEU A 103 -15.89 -9.74 10.17
CA LEU A 103 -14.58 -9.87 10.78
C LEU A 103 -14.64 -9.29 12.20
N GLY A 104 -14.39 -10.12 13.22
CA GLY A 104 -14.41 -9.68 14.62
C GLY A 104 -15.73 -9.05 15.06
N GLY A 105 -16.86 -9.56 14.56
CA GLY A 105 -18.19 -9.02 14.82
C GLY A 105 -18.59 -7.80 13.97
N ILE A 106 -17.67 -7.25 13.18
CA ILE A 106 -17.93 -6.10 12.31
C ILE A 106 -18.31 -6.60 10.91
N LYS A 107 -19.50 -6.18 10.43
CA LYS A 107 -19.92 -6.41 9.04
C LYS A 107 -18.94 -5.71 8.11
N GLN A 108 -18.34 -6.48 7.22
CA GLN A 108 -17.44 -5.96 6.21
C GLN A 108 -18.21 -5.51 4.98
N VAL A 109 -17.67 -4.50 4.30
CA VAL A 109 -18.22 -3.98 3.05
C VAL A 109 -17.21 -4.26 1.95
N THR A 110 -17.69 -4.80 0.83
CA THR A 110 -16.83 -5.04 -0.33
C THR A 110 -16.27 -3.73 -0.85
N ALA A 111 -14.95 -3.68 -0.94
CA ALA A 111 -14.22 -2.59 -1.56
C ALA A 111 -13.22 -3.13 -2.59
N SER A 112 -13.65 -3.17 -3.85
CA SER A 112 -12.91 -3.74 -4.99
C SER A 112 -11.79 -2.86 -5.51
N ARG A 113 -11.71 -1.62 -5.02
CA ARG A 113 -10.70 -0.62 -5.38
C ARG A 113 -10.32 0.14 -4.13
N ARG A 114 -9.03 0.21 -3.85
CA ARG A 114 -8.52 0.85 -2.63
C ARG A 114 -7.37 1.77 -2.96
N ILE A 115 -7.18 2.77 -2.12
CA ILE A 115 -6.02 3.65 -2.12
C ILE A 115 -5.45 3.65 -0.71
N ALA A 116 -4.18 3.25 -0.58
CA ALA A 116 -3.42 3.55 0.63
C ALA A 116 -2.82 4.95 0.45
N LEU A 117 -3.46 5.97 1.03
CA LEU A 117 -2.92 7.32 1.08
C LEU A 117 -1.96 7.42 2.25
N CYS A 118 -0.69 7.68 1.95
CA CYS A 118 0.37 7.71 2.95
C CYS A 118 1.08 9.07 2.95
N TRP A 119 1.45 9.55 4.13
CA TRP A 119 2.25 10.76 4.25
C TRP A 119 3.16 10.74 5.48
N GLU A 120 4.28 11.48 5.37
CA GLU A 120 5.18 11.72 6.48
C GLU A 120 4.64 12.83 7.40
N PRO A 121 4.97 12.81 8.70
CA PRO A 121 4.54 13.83 9.65
C PRO A 121 4.75 15.27 9.19
N ASP A 122 5.90 15.58 8.58
CA ASP A 122 6.23 16.92 8.08
C ASP A 122 5.32 17.38 6.93
N ALA A 123 4.71 16.43 6.21
CA ALA A 123 3.75 16.70 5.15
C ALA A 123 2.29 16.77 5.64
N THR A 124 2.04 16.62 6.95
CA THR A 124 0.68 16.66 7.52
C THR A 124 0.06 18.04 7.36
N PRO A 125 -1.11 18.21 6.70
CA PRO A 125 -1.75 19.51 6.54
C PRO A 125 -2.16 20.14 7.88
N ALA A 126 -2.22 21.48 7.92
CA ALA A 126 -2.55 22.23 9.14
C ALA A 126 -3.86 21.76 9.78
N ALA A 127 -4.91 21.56 8.98
CA ALA A 127 -6.20 21.09 9.47
C ALA A 127 -6.15 19.74 10.20
N LEU A 128 -5.22 18.85 9.83
CA LEU A 128 -5.05 17.57 10.50
C LEU A 128 -4.16 17.70 11.74
N ARG A 129 -3.16 18.58 11.71
CA ARG A 129 -2.35 18.90 12.90
C ARG A 129 -3.22 19.51 13.99
N ASP A 130 -4.09 20.44 13.63
CA ASP A 130 -5.04 21.08 14.56
C ASP A 130 -6.06 20.07 15.14
N ALA A 131 -6.29 18.95 14.44
CA ALA A 131 -7.10 17.83 14.90
C ALA A 131 -6.31 16.83 15.78
N GLY A 132 -5.07 17.15 16.14
CA GLY A 132 -4.26 16.39 17.11
C GLY A 132 -3.27 15.39 16.50
N LEU A 133 -3.17 15.27 15.16
CA LEU A 133 -2.23 14.32 14.53
C LEU A 133 -0.76 14.66 14.80
N ASN A 134 -0.43 15.91 15.17
CA ASN A 134 0.93 16.29 15.53
C ASN A 134 1.41 15.67 16.86
N THR A 135 0.49 15.29 17.76
CA THR A 135 0.84 14.71 19.06
C THR A 135 1.46 13.32 18.95
N ILE A 136 1.26 12.64 17.81
CA ILE A 136 1.81 11.30 17.59
C ILE A 136 3.34 11.26 17.67
N LEU A 137 3.99 12.37 17.31
CA LEU A 137 5.45 12.51 17.38
C LEU A 137 5.97 12.64 18.81
N GLU A 138 5.12 12.99 19.78
CA GLU A 138 5.50 12.96 21.20
C GLU A 138 5.78 11.53 21.66
N ARG A 139 5.05 10.56 21.10
CA ARG A 139 5.22 9.12 21.36
C ARG A 139 6.21 8.47 20.40
N PHE A 140 6.31 8.94 19.17
CA PHE A 140 7.18 8.41 18.12
C PHE A 140 8.09 9.51 17.54
N PRO A 141 9.06 10.03 18.31
CA PRO A 141 9.92 11.14 17.90
C PRO A 141 10.81 10.84 16.67
N GLN A 142 11.05 9.57 16.39
CA GLN A 142 11.77 9.08 15.20
C GLN A 142 10.98 9.23 13.89
N GLY A 143 9.70 9.60 13.96
CA GLY A 143 8.81 9.67 12.83
C GLY A 143 8.26 8.32 12.38
N GLY A 144 7.62 8.34 11.21
CA GLY A 144 6.86 7.21 10.68
C GLY A 144 6.07 7.64 9.46
N ALA A 145 5.11 6.82 9.07
CA ALA A 145 4.16 7.14 8.01
C ALA A 145 2.73 7.01 8.50
N PHE A 146 1.92 8.04 8.25
CA PHE A 146 0.47 7.90 8.31
C PHE A 146 -0.03 7.10 7.11
N VAL A 147 -1.07 6.30 7.31
CA VAL A 147 -1.77 5.53 6.29
C VAL A 147 -3.26 5.71 6.48
N LEU A 148 -3.93 6.27 5.47
CA LEU A 148 -5.37 6.43 5.43
C LEU A 148 -5.96 5.60 4.27
N PRO A 149 -6.87 4.65 4.55
CA PRO A 149 -7.64 3.97 3.53
C PRO A 149 -8.63 4.91 2.85
N VAL A 150 -8.61 4.92 1.52
CA VAL A 150 -9.69 5.48 0.70
C VAL A 150 -10.25 4.35 -0.14
N SER A 151 -11.53 4.05 0.04
CA SER A 151 -12.14 2.82 -0.44
C SER A 151 -13.31 3.10 -1.36
N TRP A 152 -13.38 2.38 -2.46
CA TRP A 152 -14.57 2.32 -3.31
C TRP A 152 -15.56 1.35 -2.69
N ILE A 153 -16.73 1.83 -2.30
CA ILE A 153 -17.80 0.99 -1.77
C ILE A 153 -18.64 0.49 -2.94
N ASP A 154 -18.49 -0.78 -3.30
CA ASP A 154 -19.13 -1.36 -4.49
C ASP A 154 -20.66 -1.24 -4.46
N GLU A 155 -21.28 -1.51 -3.29
CA GLU A 155 -22.73 -1.45 -3.09
C GLU A 155 -23.32 -0.07 -3.40
N HIS A 156 -22.58 1.00 -3.11
CA HIS A 156 -23.03 2.38 -3.28
C HIS A 156 -22.38 3.09 -4.46
N SER A 157 -21.42 2.44 -5.11
CA SER A 157 -20.64 3.00 -6.21
C SER A 157 -20.07 4.38 -5.90
N ILE A 158 -19.43 4.50 -4.73
CA ILE A 158 -18.87 5.76 -4.24
C ILE A 158 -17.50 5.54 -3.58
N TRP A 159 -16.57 6.48 -3.78
CA TRP A 159 -15.36 6.54 -2.96
C TRP A 159 -15.62 7.24 -1.63
N THR A 160 -15.11 6.67 -0.55
CA THR A 160 -15.19 7.24 0.80
C THR A 160 -13.88 7.09 1.55
N ILE A 161 -13.78 7.78 2.69
CA ILE A 161 -12.78 7.54 3.72
C ILE A 161 -13.45 7.01 4.98
N GLY A 162 -12.74 6.17 5.73
CA GLY A 162 -13.17 5.71 7.04
C GLY A 162 -13.10 6.80 8.11
N LEU A 163 -13.30 6.42 9.37
CA LEU A 163 -13.22 7.33 10.52
C LEU A 163 -11.79 7.73 10.87
N GLY A 164 -10.80 7.03 10.33
CA GLY A 164 -9.40 7.19 10.68
C GLY A 164 -8.49 6.28 9.88
N GLY A 165 -7.23 6.23 10.29
CA GLY A 165 -6.21 5.40 9.70
C GLY A 165 -5.20 4.92 10.74
N SER A 166 -4.04 4.49 10.26
CA SER A 166 -2.96 3.95 11.08
C SER A 166 -1.67 4.73 10.87
N PHE A 167 -0.95 5.02 11.94
CA PHE A 167 0.42 5.53 11.89
C PHE A 167 1.39 4.39 12.17
N VAL A 168 2.32 4.16 11.24
CA VAL A 168 3.34 3.12 11.33
C VAL A 168 4.70 3.77 11.63
N PRO A 169 5.25 3.60 12.84
CA PRO A 169 6.56 4.13 13.20
C PRO A 169 7.67 3.55 12.33
N TYR A 170 8.70 4.37 12.07
CA TYR A 170 9.88 3.96 11.30
C TYR A 170 10.91 3.16 12.09
N ASP A 171 10.97 3.38 13.39
CA ASP A 171 11.64 2.47 14.33
C ASP A 171 10.58 1.56 14.92
N ASN A 172 10.60 0.29 14.52
CA ASN A 172 9.54 -0.66 14.77
C ASN A 172 10.12 -2.08 14.72
N THR A 173 9.56 -2.99 15.51
CA THR A 173 10.09 -4.35 15.67
C THR A 173 9.00 -5.39 15.50
N PHE A 174 9.26 -6.41 14.69
CA PHE A 174 8.41 -7.58 14.65
C PHE A 174 8.57 -8.38 15.94
N THR A 175 7.47 -8.49 16.68
CA THR A 175 7.37 -9.37 17.84
C THR A 175 6.48 -10.56 17.50
N PRO A 176 6.84 -11.79 17.92
CA PRO A 176 5.94 -12.92 17.81
C PRO A 176 4.62 -12.61 18.53
N MET A 177 3.50 -13.01 17.93
CA MET A 177 2.24 -13.06 18.67
C MET A 177 2.29 -14.31 19.56
N ASP A 178 2.65 -14.17 20.84
CA ASP A 178 2.60 -15.26 21.80
C ASP A 178 1.25 -15.27 22.55
N GLU A 179 0.74 -16.47 22.87
CA GLU A 179 -0.54 -16.66 23.58
C GLU A 179 -0.44 -16.24 25.08
N THR A 180 0.77 -15.97 25.56
CA THR A 180 1.10 -15.80 26.98
C THR A 180 1.18 -14.34 27.45
N THR A 181 1.40 -13.39 26.55
CA THR A 181 1.34 -11.94 26.84
C THR A 181 -0.09 -11.44 26.76
N ARG A 182 -0.94 -11.89 27.70
CA ARG A 182 -2.31 -11.37 27.83
C ARG A 182 -2.33 -9.86 28.12
N ALA A 183 -3.09 -9.12 27.31
CA ALA A 183 -4.38 -8.54 27.74
C ALA A 183 -5.01 -7.69 26.62
N ASN A 184 -6.25 -8.02 26.21
CA ASN A 184 -7.36 -7.17 25.73
C ASN A 184 -7.10 -5.97 24.79
N GLY A 185 -5.92 -5.83 24.20
CA GLY A 185 -5.60 -4.77 23.27
C GLY A 185 -6.23 -5.01 21.90
N ILE A 186 -6.42 -3.93 21.14
CA ILE A 186 -6.94 -3.97 19.76
C ILE A 186 -6.19 -5.01 18.91
N SER A 187 -4.87 -5.12 19.04
CA SER A 187 -4.05 -6.10 18.30
C SER A 187 -4.42 -7.55 18.57
N HIS A 188 -4.85 -7.90 19.79
CA HIS A 188 -5.30 -9.25 20.13
C HIS A 188 -6.69 -9.52 19.54
N ARG A 189 -7.62 -8.57 19.70
CA ARG A 189 -8.95 -8.66 19.06
C ARG A 189 -8.84 -8.84 17.55
N SER A 190 -7.93 -8.10 16.90
CA SER A 190 -7.68 -8.23 15.47
C SER A 190 -7.12 -9.61 15.13
N TYR A 191 -6.18 -10.13 15.91
CA TYR A 191 -5.65 -11.48 15.71
C TYR A 191 -6.71 -12.57 15.85
N ASP A 192 -7.53 -12.52 16.90
CA ASP A 192 -8.58 -13.51 17.14
C ASP A 192 -9.60 -13.49 15.99
N ALA A 193 -10.04 -12.29 15.58
CA ALA A 193 -10.93 -12.11 14.43
C ALA A 193 -10.38 -12.73 13.14
N LEU A 194 -9.08 -12.54 12.87
CA LEU A 194 -8.42 -13.10 11.69
C LEU A 194 -8.23 -14.61 11.78
N LYS A 195 -7.93 -15.11 12.98
CA LYS A 195 -7.78 -16.54 13.25
C LYS A 195 -9.12 -17.26 13.02
N GLU A 196 -10.21 -16.70 13.53
CA GLU A 196 -11.57 -17.19 13.31
C GLU A 196 -11.96 -17.16 11.82
N ALA A 197 -11.55 -16.13 11.08
CA ALA A 197 -11.76 -16.02 9.64
C ALA A 197 -10.81 -16.91 8.79
N GLY A 198 -9.86 -17.63 9.41
CA GLY A 198 -8.90 -18.47 8.71
C GLY A 198 -7.86 -17.70 7.88
N LEU A 199 -7.59 -16.45 8.23
CA LEU A 199 -6.67 -15.53 7.53
C LEU A 199 -5.30 -15.40 8.20
N VAL A 200 -5.05 -16.22 9.21
CA VAL A 200 -3.78 -16.24 9.93
C VAL A 200 -2.82 -17.24 9.28
N GLY A 201 -1.63 -16.76 8.88
CA GLY A 201 -0.53 -17.58 8.39
C GLY A 201 0.13 -18.41 9.50
N LYS A 202 1.11 -19.24 9.12
CA LYS A 202 1.78 -20.17 10.06
C LYS A 202 2.63 -19.47 11.11
N LYS A 203 3.10 -18.25 10.82
CA LYS A 203 3.88 -17.39 11.73
C LYS A 203 3.23 -16.03 11.77
N VAL A 204 2.61 -15.69 12.89
CA VAL A 204 2.07 -14.34 13.08
C VAL A 204 3.06 -13.51 13.86
N GLN A 205 3.49 -12.43 13.23
CA GLN A 205 4.26 -11.38 13.86
C GLN A 205 3.41 -10.12 13.90
N LYS A 206 3.52 -9.37 14.98
CA LYS A 206 2.94 -8.03 15.11
C LYS A 206 4.03 -6.98 14.99
N PHE A 207 3.65 -5.81 14.52
CA PHE A 207 4.46 -4.59 14.51
C PHE A 207 3.60 -3.47 15.09
N ASP A 208 4.23 -2.42 15.59
CA ASP A 208 3.51 -1.29 16.19
C ASP A 208 2.80 -0.47 15.12
N SER A 209 1.55 -0.13 15.38
CA SER A 209 0.73 0.75 14.56
C SER A 209 -0.26 1.48 15.47
N GLU A 210 -0.28 2.81 15.41
CA GLU A 210 -1.14 3.64 16.24
C GLU A 210 -2.34 4.14 15.43
N PRO A 211 -3.59 3.81 15.82
CA PRO A 211 -4.75 4.33 15.11
C PRO A 211 -4.91 5.83 15.38
N PHE A 212 -5.29 6.59 14.35
CA PHE A 212 -5.62 8.01 14.46
C PHE A 212 -7.00 8.28 13.86
N ILE A 213 -7.66 9.33 14.34
CA ILE A 213 -9.01 9.72 13.89
C ILE A 213 -8.88 10.84 12.86
N ILE A 214 -9.63 10.74 11.75
CA ILE A 214 -9.73 11.77 10.70
C ILE A 214 -11.10 12.46 10.71
N GLN A 215 -12.13 11.83 11.27
CA GLN A 215 -13.48 12.39 11.39
C GLN A 215 -13.96 12.37 12.85
N PRO A 216 -13.47 13.31 13.70
CA PRO A 216 -13.69 13.26 15.15
C PRO A 216 -15.16 13.38 15.54
N GLU A 217 -15.94 14.26 14.92
CA GLU A 217 -17.36 14.41 15.26
C GLU A 217 -18.17 13.17 14.84
N GLN A 218 -17.83 12.58 13.70
CA GLN A 218 -18.48 11.34 13.26
C GLN A 218 -18.10 10.16 14.17
N PHE A 219 -16.83 10.08 14.56
CA PHE A 219 -16.34 9.08 15.52
C PHE A 219 -17.05 9.22 16.86
N GLU A 220 -17.14 10.43 17.41
CA GLU A 220 -17.86 10.70 18.66
C GLU A 220 -19.35 10.32 18.52
N SER A 221 -20.00 10.72 17.42
CA SER A 221 -21.40 10.40 17.18
C SER A 221 -21.68 8.90 17.16
N MET A 222 -20.75 8.08 16.66
CA MET A 222 -20.91 6.63 16.55
C MET A 222 -20.46 5.88 17.81
N PHE A 223 -19.36 6.33 18.42
CA PHE A 223 -18.60 5.55 19.41
C PHE A 223 -18.42 6.22 20.77
N ARG A 224 -19.11 7.32 21.07
CA ARG A 224 -18.99 8.00 22.40
C ARG A 224 -19.16 7.10 23.62
N HIS A 225 -19.92 6.00 23.50
CA HIS A 225 -20.15 5.04 24.59
C HIS A 225 -19.32 3.75 24.45
N ASN A 226 -18.55 3.60 23.37
CA ASN A 226 -17.73 2.42 23.10
C ASN A 226 -16.51 2.79 22.22
N ILE A 227 -15.63 3.61 22.78
CA ILE A 227 -14.46 4.17 22.08
C ILE A 227 -13.51 3.07 21.59
N ASP A 228 -13.34 2.01 22.38
CA ASP A 228 -12.49 0.88 22.03
C ASP A 228 -12.95 0.16 20.76
N GLU A 229 -14.27 0.09 20.52
CA GLU A 229 -14.82 -0.46 19.29
C GLU A 229 -14.54 0.43 18.08
N GLY A 230 -14.61 1.76 18.27
CA GLY A 230 -14.25 2.72 17.23
C GLY A 230 -12.78 2.57 16.79
N PHE A 231 -11.86 2.47 17.74
CA PHE A 231 -10.44 2.25 17.42
C PHE A 231 -10.15 0.86 16.83
N PHE A 232 -10.91 -0.15 17.24
CA PHE A 232 -10.85 -1.48 16.61
C PHE A 232 -11.31 -1.43 15.15
N SER A 233 -12.42 -0.74 14.86
CA SER A 233 -12.90 -0.51 13.50
C SER A 233 -11.85 0.19 12.65
N ILE A 234 -11.26 1.29 13.13
CA ILE A 234 -10.19 2.03 12.42
C ILE A 234 -9.00 1.11 12.13
N SER A 235 -8.58 0.31 13.12
CA SER A 235 -7.43 -0.58 12.97
C SER A 235 -7.71 -1.72 11.99
N SER A 236 -8.94 -2.24 11.98
CA SER A 236 -9.39 -3.26 11.03
C SER A 236 -9.42 -2.70 9.61
N ASP A 237 -10.03 -1.53 9.43
CA ASP A 237 -10.21 -0.90 8.11
C ASP A 237 -8.89 -0.46 7.46
N SER A 238 -7.84 -0.20 8.26
CA SER A 238 -6.55 0.29 7.77
C SER A 238 -5.44 -0.76 7.70
N ARG A 239 -5.72 -1.99 8.12
CA ARG A 239 -4.73 -3.06 8.20
C ARG A 239 -4.14 -3.41 6.84
N ASP A 240 -4.99 -3.58 5.84
CA ASP A 240 -4.60 -4.02 4.51
C ASP A 240 -3.73 -2.96 3.82
N GLU A 241 -4.07 -1.68 3.95
CA GLU A 241 -3.31 -0.55 3.42
C GLU A 241 -1.98 -0.37 4.16
N ALA A 242 -1.92 -0.61 5.47
CA ALA A 242 -0.66 -0.61 6.21
C ALA A 242 0.27 -1.74 5.74
N LEU A 243 -0.27 -2.93 5.48
CA LEU A 243 0.51 -4.03 4.90
C LEU A 243 0.96 -3.74 3.47
N ALA A 244 0.11 -3.10 2.65
CA ALA A 244 0.49 -2.67 1.31
C ALA A 244 1.60 -1.61 1.34
N LEU A 245 1.54 -0.65 2.28
CA LEU A 245 2.62 0.32 2.52
C LEU A 245 3.94 -0.39 2.83
N LEU A 246 3.93 -1.29 3.81
CA LEU A 246 5.12 -2.04 4.24
C LEU A 246 5.75 -2.79 3.08
N GLN A 247 4.94 -3.52 2.32
CA GLN A 247 5.39 -4.28 1.16
C GLN A 247 5.94 -3.37 0.06
N ALA A 248 5.23 -2.29 -0.28
CA ALA A 248 5.64 -1.36 -1.31
C ALA A 248 6.96 -0.67 -0.96
N CYS A 249 7.13 -0.21 0.28
CA CYS A 249 8.36 0.43 0.71
C CYS A 249 9.53 -0.55 0.78
N ALA A 250 9.31 -1.77 1.26
CA ALA A 250 10.35 -2.80 1.29
C ALA A 250 10.87 -3.12 -0.11
N VAL A 251 9.99 -3.14 -1.12
CA VAL A 251 10.37 -3.34 -2.53
C VAL A 251 11.01 -2.09 -3.12
N LEU A 252 10.39 -0.91 -2.99
CA LEU A 252 10.87 0.34 -3.58
C LEU A 252 12.27 0.75 -3.09
N ASN A 253 12.61 0.41 -1.85
CA ASN A 253 13.91 0.73 -1.26
C ASN A 253 15.01 -0.30 -1.58
N CYS A 254 14.73 -1.28 -2.46
CA CYS A 254 15.73 -2.24 -2.95
C CYS A 254 16.59 -1.66 -4.08
N GLU A 255 17.86 -2.07 -4.14
CA GLU A 255 18.84 -1.49 -5.07
C GLU A 255 18.58 -1.78 -6.55
N ASN A 256 17.79 -2.81 -6.85
CA ASN A 256 17.48 -3.28 -8.20
C ASN A 256 16.02 -3.04 -8.60
N VAL A 257 15.34 -2.16 -7.87
CA VAL A 257 13.98 -1.71 -8.19
C VAL A 257 14.04 -0.29 -8.70
N GLU A 258 13.53 -0.09 -9.90
CA GLU A 258 13.32 1.20 -10.53
C GLU A 258 11.82 1.50 -10.64
N THR A 259 11.49 2.76 -10.92
CA THR A 259 10.11 3.14 -11.24
C THR A 259 10.01 3.53 -12.71
N ALA A 260 9.05 2.96 -13.44
CA ALA A 260 8.65 3.48 -14.74
C ALA A 260 7.48 4.45 -14.58
N GLU A 261 7.36 5.42 -15.49
CA GLU A 261 6.29 6.42 -15.47
C GLU A 261 5.23 6.11 -16.54
N ILE A 262 3.97 6.23 -16.17
CA ILE A 262 2.81 6.23 -17.06
C ILE A 262 2.26 7.65 -17.08
N ALA A 263 2.42 8.32 -18.22
CA ALA A 263 1.97 9.71 -18.39
C ALA A 263 0.43 9.79 -18.45
N ALA A 264 -0.11 10.86 -17.85
CA ALA A 264 -1.53 11.19 -18.01
C ALA A 264 -1.85 11.61 -19.45
N SER A 265 -3.00 11.19 -19.97
CA SER A 265 -3.44 11.63 -21.30
C SER A 265 -3.81 13.11 -21.30
N ALA A 266 -3.00 13.95 -21.95
CA ALA A 266 -3.25 15.39 -22.07
C ALA A 266 -4.60 15.70 -22.73
N LYS A 267 -5.00 14.90 -23.74
CA LYS A 267 -6.30 15.01 -24.41
C LYS A 267 -7.45 14.78 -23.44
N LEU A 268 -7.40 13.71 -22.64
CA LEU A 268 -8.43 13.41 -21.65
C LEU A 268 -8.45 14.48 -20.56
N ASN A 269 -7.30 14.94 -20.09
CA ASN A 269 -7.21 15.99 -19.07
C ASN A 269 -7.80 17.32 -19.53
N LYS A 270 -7.57 17.74 -20.77
CA LYS A 270 -8.22 18.93 -21.35
C LYS A 270 -9.75 18.79 -21.32
N ALA A 271 -10.27 17.62 -21.68
CA ALA A 271 -11.71 17.36 -21.66
C ALA A 271 -12.30 17.29 -20.24
N ARG A 272 -11.55 16.77 -19.26
CA ARG A 272 -11.96 16.72 -17.84
C ARG A 272 -11.98 18.11 -17.23
N LEU A 273 -10.95 18.92 -17.46
CA LEU A 273 -10.88 20.32 -17.00
C LEU A 273 -12.05 21.15 -17.53
N ALA A 274 -12.39 21.00 -18.81
CA ALA A 274 -13.54 21.69 -19.41
C ALA A 274 -14.89 21.34 -18.74
N LYS A 275 -14.97 20.20 -18.04
CA LYS A 275 -16.15 19.75 -17.28
C LYS A 275 -16.03 20.01 -15.77
N GLY A 276 -15.03 20.76 -15.32
CA GLY A 276 -14.76 20.99 -13.90
C GLY A 276 -14.34 19.73 -13.12
N LYS A 277 -13.91 18.68 -13.83
CA LYS A 277 -13.51 17.38 -13.25
C LYS A 277 -12.03 17.36 -12.89
N GLN A 278 -11.68 16.54 -11.91
CA GLN A 278 -10.29 16.37 -11.47
C GLN A 278 -9.45 15.77 -12.62
N PRO A 279 -8.37 16.39 -13.09
CA PRO A 279 -7.49 15.79 -14.09
C PRO A 279 -6.94 14.44 -13.62
N PHE A 280 -6.67 13.54 -14.57
CA PHE A 280 -5.92 12.33 -14.30
C PHE A 280 -4.45 12.66 -14.03
N PHE A 281 -3.82 11.84 -13.20
CA PHE A 281 -2.44 12.00 -12.78
C PHE A 281 -1.50 11.10 -13.60
N SER A 282 -0.20 11.42 -13.58
CA SER A 282 0.80 10.43 -13.97
C SER A 282 1.01 9.43 -12.84
N TYR A 283 1.45 8.23 -13.21
CA TYR A 283 1.64 7.11 -12.30
C TYR A 283 3.08 6.62 -12.36
N LYS A 284 3.56 6.13 -11.22
CA LYS A 284 4.76 5.30 -11.12
C LYS A 284 4.35 3.83 -11.00
N VAL A 285 5.09 2.97 -11.69
CA VAL A 285 4.96 1.52 -11.59
C VAL A 285 6.30 0.90 -11.28
N LEU A 286 6.28 -0.19 -10.53
CA LEU A 286 7.48 -0.93 -10.16
C LEU A 286 8.06 -1.64 -11.38
N ALA A 287 9.35 -1.41 -11.64
CA ALA A 287 10.11 -2.06 -12.68
C ALA A 287 11.37 -2.68 -12.07
N LEU A 288 11.60 -3.97 -12.31
CA LEU A 288 12.85 -4.60 -11.90
C LEU A 288 13.95 -4.20 -12.90
N SER A 289 15.08 -3.72 -12.40
CA SER A 289 16.26 -3.49 -13.23
C SER A 289 16.71 -4.85 -13.80
N PRO A 290 16.97 -4.96 -15.12
CA PRO A 290 17.61 -6.16 -15.64
C PRO A 290 18.95 -6.36 -14.91
N ASP A 291 19.25 -7.59 -14.51
CA ASP A 291 20.43 -7.93 -13.73
C ASP A 291 21.66 -7.16 -14.20
N ARG A 292 22.33 -6.44 -13.28
CA ARG A 292 23.63 -5.86 -13.57
C ARG A 292 24.57 -7.00 -14.02
N PRO A 293 25.31 -6.87 -15.14
CA PRO A 293 26.29 -7.85 -15.60
C PRO A 293 27.51 -7.90 -14.68
N GLY A 294 27.29 -8.37 -13.46
CA GLY A 294 28.27 -8.51 -12.38
C GLY A 294 27.97 -9.71 -11.48
N ALA A 295 26.79 -10.32 -11.59
CA ALA A 295 26.62 -11.72 -11.23
C ALA A 295 27.33 -12.55 -12.30
N ARG A 296 28.65 -12.70 -12.17
CA ARG A 296 29.35 -13.81 -12.80
C ARG A 296 28.58 -15.05 -12.38
N HIS A 297 27.91 -15.68 -13.34
CA HIS A 297 27.63 -17.10 -13.29
C HIS A 297 28.98 -17.72 -12.94
N GLY A 298 29.12 -18.16 -11.68
CA GLY A 298 30.28 -18.93 -11.30
C GLY A 298 30.30 -20.11 -12.26
N ASP A 299 31.40 -20.25 -12.98
CA ASP A 299 31.71 -21.44 -13.75
C ASP A 299 31.66 -22.64 -12.79
N ALA A 300 30.48 -23.25 -12.72
CA ALA A 300 30.20 -24.48 -11.99
C ALA A 300 29.58 -25.39 -13.04
N GLY A 301 30.45 -26.19 -13.64
CA GLY A 301 30.10 -27.09 -14.73
C GLY A 301 28.86 -27.92 -14.43
N LEU A 302 28.08 -28.16 -15.50
CA LEU A 302 27.27 -29.35 -15.72
C LEU A 302 26.71 -30.03 -14.45
N ALA A 303 26.01 -29.28 -13.60
CA ALA A 303 25.21 -29.84 -12.53
C ALA A 303 23.74 -29.77 -12.95
N ASN A 304 23.23 -30.94 -13.34
CA ASN A 304 21.90 -31.20 -13.86
C ASN A 304 20.82 -31.04 -12.76
N GLY A 305 20.58 -29.82 -12.30
CA GLY A 305 19.58 -29.51 -11.26
C GLY A 305 18.26 -29.03 -11.86
N THR A 306 17.25 -29.89 -11.92
CA THR A 306 15.85 -29.58 -12.27
C THR A 306 15.10 -28.87 -11.13
N HIS A 307 15.67 -27.80 -10.57
CA HIS A 307 14.95 -26.98 -9.59
C HIS A 307 14.15 -25.90 -10.32
N ALA A 308 12.82 -25.92 -10.13
CA ALA A 308 11.94 -24.82 -10.50
C ALA A 308 12.53 -23.50 -9.98
N SER A 309 12.65 -22.50 -10.86
CA SER A 309 13.27 -21.22 -10.56
C SER A 309 12.68 -20.62 -9.26
N PRO A 310 13.50 -20.16 -8.30
CA PRO A 310 13.02 -19.69 -7.02
C PRO A 310 12.00 -18.55 -7.16
N ARG A 311 10.94 -18.60 -6.34
CA ARG A 311 9.93 -17.54 -6.21
C ARG A 311 10.59 -16.19 -5.92
N MET A 312 9.96 -15.11 -6.39
CA MET A 312 10.38 -13.75 -6.08
C MET A 312 10.35 -13.52 -4.56
N HIS A 313 11.48 -13.11 -3.98
CA HIS A 313 11.62 -12.81 -2.56
C HIS A 313 12.61 -11.67 -2.35
N LEU A 314 12.52 -11.00 -1.21
CA LEU A 314 13.51 -10.02 -0.82
C LEU A 314 14.74 -10.70 -0.23
N ARG A 315 15.91 -10.35 -0.76
CA ARG A 315 17.20 -10.69 -0.17
C ARG A 315 17.69 -9.51 0.67
N ARG A 316 17.97 -9.79 1.95
CA ARG A 316 18.51 -8.79 2.88
C ARG A 316 19.87 -8.26 2.44
N GLY A 317 20.11 -6.99 2.75
CA GLY A 317 21.45 -6.40 2.66
C GLY A 317 22.41 -7.11 3.62
N HIS A 318 23.66 -7.30 3.20
CA HIS A 318 24.66 -7.98 4.00
C HIS A 318 26.07 -7.57 3.57
N ILE A 319 27.03 -7.76 4.48
CA ILE A 319 28.45 -7.62 4.15
C ILE A 319 28.87 -8.83 3.31
N ARG A 320 29.36 -8.57 2.09
CA ARG A 320 30.00 -9.57 1.24
C ARG A 320 31.50 -9.35 1.24
N ARG A 321 32.25 -10.40 1.56
CA ARG A 321 33.70 -10.44 1.45
C ARG A 321 34.08 -11.00 0.07
N LEU A 322 34.80 -10.21 -0.72
CA LEU A 322 35.46 -10.62 -1.95
C LEU A 322 36.96 -10.76 -1.68
N GLU A 323 37.66 -11.43 -2.58
CA GLU A 323 39.09 -11.78 -2.44
C GLU A 323 39.99 -10.59 -2.04
N HIS A 324 39.67 -9.38 -2.52
CA HIS A 324 40.46 -8.17 -2.22
C HIS A 324 39.69 -7.05 -1.53
N LYS A 325 38.40 -7.23 -1.21
CA LYS A 325 37.61 -6.17 -0.57
C LYS A 325 36.37 -6.69 0.15
N THR A 326 35.99 -5.98 1.19
CA THR A 326 34.70 -6.15 1.84
C THR A 326 33.75 -5.07 1.35
N ILE A 327 32.56 -5.45 0.90
CA ILE A 327 31.54 -4.54 0.38
C ILE A 327 30.21 -4.76 1.11
N TRP A 328 29.41 -3.71 1.27
CA TRP A 328 28.01 -3.83 1.65
C TRP A 328 27.16 -4.08 0.40
N VAL A 329 26.45 -5.21 0.37
CA VAL A 329 25.43 -5.49 -0.64
C VAL A 329 24.11 -4.95 -0.08
N ARG A 330 23.42 -4.10 -0.84
CA ARG A 330 22.12 -3.56 -0.40
C ARG A 330 21.03 -4.63 -0.53
N ALA A 331 19.87 -4.37 0.06
CA ALA A 331 18.72 -5.23 -0.13
C ALA A 331 18.30 -5.23 -1.61
N ALA A 332 17.87 -6.38 -2.11
CA ALA A 332 17.48 -6.58 -3.51
C ALA A 332 16.31 -7.55 -3.61
N VAL A 333 15.44 -7.36 -4.60
CA VAL A 333 14.44 -8.37 -4.98
C VAL A 333 15.13 -9.46 -5.82
N VAL A 334 14.98 -10.74 -5.49
CA VAL A 334 15.66 -11.86 -6.17
C VAL A 334 14.65 -12.95 -6.52
N GLY A 335 14.88 -13.69 -7.60
CA GLY A 335 14.00 -14.75 -8.08
C GLY A 335 13.37 -14.41 -9.43
N ALA A 336 12.75 -15.38 -10.08
CA ALA A 336 12.15 -15.19 -11.40
C ALA A 336 10.72 -14.64 -11.25
N ALA A 337 10.43 -13.49 -11.87
CA ALA A 337 9.08 -12.94 -11.93
C ALA A 337 8.04 -13.90 -12.54
N SER A 338 8.50 -14.84 -13.38
CA SER A 338 7.69 -15.86 -14.05
C SER A 338 7.32 -17.07 -13.17
N SER A 339 7.90 -17.22 -11.97
CA SER A 339 7.79 -18.44 -11.17
C SER A 339 7.08 -18.18 -9.84
N GLY A 340 5.79 -18.51 -9.77
CA GLY A 340 5.04 -18.60 -8.50
C GLY A 340 4.30 -17.35 -8.05
N VAL A 341 3.96 -16.47 -8.97
CA VAL A 341 3.11 -15.30 -8.72
C VAL A 341 1.93 -15.38 -9.66
N ALA A 342 0.69 -15.26 -9.15
CA ALA A 342 -0.51 -15.20 -9.98
C ALA A 342 -0.40 -14.02 -10.96
N LYS A 343 0.09 -14.27 -12.19
CA LYS A 343 0.05 -13.37 -13.36
C LYS A 343 0.07 -11.86 -12.96
N LYS A 344 1.17 -11.36 -12.35
CA LYS A 344 1.22 -9.99 -11.80
C LYS A 344 1.77 -8.97 -12.80
N ASP A 345 1.12 -7.82 -12.81
CA ASP A 345 1.32 -6.63 -13.64
C ASP A 345 2.62 -5.87 -13.29
N TYR A 346 3.79 -6.43 -13.60
CA TYR A 346 5.07 -5.71 -13.51
C TYR A 346 5.78 -5.67 -14.86
N VAL A 347 6.43 -4.55 -15.17
CA VAL A 347 7.23 -4.45 -16.40
C VAL A 347 8.61 -5.04 -16.14
N VAL A 348 8.89 -6.20 -16.74
CA VAL A 348 10.25 -6.76 -16.84
C VAL A 348 10.87 -6.24 -18.13
N ARG A 349 11.92 -5.42 -18.03
CA ARG A 349 12.63 -4.95 -19.23
C ARG A 349 13.66 -6.00 -19.68
N PRO A 350 13.77 -6.31 -20.99
CA PRO A 350 14.84 -7.16 -21.48
C PRO A 350 16.21 -6.52 -21.21
N ALA A 351 17.20 -7.35 -20.89
CA ALA A 351 18.58 -6.90 -20.72
C ALA A 351 19.07 -6.23 -22.03
N ARG A 352 19.72 -5.06 -21.92
CA ARG A 352 20.30 -4.39 -23.08
C ARG A 352 21.35 -5.32 -23.72
N PRO A 353 21.33 -5.54 -25.05
CA PRO A 353 22.44 -6.20 -25.70
C PRO A 353 23.70 -5.34 -25.51
N THR A 354 24.72 -5.96 -24.93
CA THR A 354 26.06 -5.38 -24.88
C THR A 354 26.66 -5.46 -26.28
N ASN A 355 26.91 -4.30 -26.90
CA ASN A 355 27.77 -4.20 -28.09
C ASN A 355 29.24 -4.33 -27.72
#